data_AF-A0A352KLF1-F1
#
_entry.id   AF-A0A352KLF1-F1
#
_cell.length_a   1.000
_cell.length_b   1.000
_cell.length_c   1.000
_cell.angle_alpha   90.00
_cell.angle_beta   90.00
_cell.angle_gamma   90.00
#
_symmetry.space_group_name_H-M   'P 1'
#
loop_
_entity.id
_entity.type
_entity.pdbx_description
1 polymer ?
#
loop_
_entity_poly.entity_id
_entity_poly.type
_entity_poly.pdbx_seq_one_letter_code
_entity_poly.pdbx_strand_id
1 'polypeptide(L)'
;MLNHYRYEIRQIFAHQLKHLIYLLALLLTLGWCLTQFPSLTQGSYWGMPTGFWFWVAISIPILHQLYVWLIWRLELYLNMFTKRYGCDRTFKLYAVGFSLLFVSRLLTIIVLALSNQDTLKLEPLLSYLIAILITPPVIYLFYSVRKYFTIERAYGIDHFDKAYTAPFV
;
A
#
# COMPACT_ATOMS: atom_id res chain seq x y z
N MET A 1 -28.25 0.38 -22.40
CA MET A 1 -27.92 -0.20 -21.08
C MET A 1 -26.68 -1.10 -21.12
N LEU A 2 -26.64 -2.16 -21.94
CA LEU A 2 -25.49 -3.08 -22.00
C LEU A 2 -24.13 -2.42 -22.32
N ASN A 3 -24.11 -1.43 -23.22
CA ASN A 3 -22.89 -0.71 -23.59
C ASN A 3 -22.34 0.17 -22.44
N HIS A 4 -23.21 0.68 -21.57
CA HIS A 4 -22.82 1.51 -20.43
C HIS A 4 -22.11 0.67 -19.35
N TYR A 5 -22.70 -0.47 -18.97
CA TYR A 5 -22.08 -1.40 -18.03
C TYR A 5 -20.75 -1.97 -18.55
N ARG A 6 -20.67 -2.27 -19.85
CA ARG A 6 -19.40 -2.70 -20.48
C ARG A 6 -18.31 -1.64 -20.36
N TYR A 7 -18.65 -0.36 -20.50
CA TYR A 7 -17.71 0.74 -20.33
C TYR A 7 -17.23 0.85 -18.88
N GLU A 8 -18.14 0.82 -17.90
CA GLU A 8 -17.78 0.90 -16.47
C GLU A 8 -16.88 -0.27 -16.04
N ILE A 9 -17.19 -1.50 -16.48
CA ILE A 9 -16.35 -2.67 -16.22
C ILE A 9 -14.94 -2.46 -16.80
N ARG A 10 -14.84 -1.96 -18.03
CA ARG A 10 -13.53 -1.65 -18.62
C ARG A 10 -12.76 -0.62 -17.79
N GLN A 11 -13.44 0.38 -17.22
CA GLN A 11 -12.82 1.40 -16.38
C GLN A 11 -12.34 0.87 -15.03
N ILE A 12 -13.01 -0.14 -14.47
CA ILE A 12 -12.53 -0.83 -13.26
C ILE A 12 -11.14 -1.42 -13.50
N PHE A 13 -10.90 -2.04 -14.66
CA PHE A 13 -9.62 -2.67 -14.99
C PHE A 13 -8.65 -1.76 -15.75
N ALA A 14 -8.98 -0.47 -15.92
CA ALA A 14 -8.13 0.46 -16.65
C ALA A 14 -6.73 0.54 -16.04
N HIS A 15 -5.71 0.41 -16.89
CA HIS A 15 -4.28 0.46 -16.55
C HIS A 15 -3.75 -0.65 -15.62
N GLN A 16 -4.57 -1.61 -15.22
CA GLN A 16 -4.15 -2.67 -14.29
C GLN A 16 -3.09 -3.60 -14.87
N LEU A 17 -3.06 -3.78 -16.19
CA LEU A 17 -1.98 -4.49 -16.85
C LEU A 17 -0.62 -3.83 -16.62
N LYS A 18 -0.56 -2.48 -16.60
CA LYS A 18 0.70 -1.77 -16.32
C LYS A 18 1.15 -2.01 -14.88
N HIS A 19 0.23 -1.92 -13.92
CA HIS A 19 0.52 -2.22 -12.52
C HIS A 19 1.02 -3.66 -12.34
N LEU A 20 0.40 -4.62 -13.03
CA LEU A 20 0.84 -6.01 -13.02
C LEU A 20 2.24 -6.17 -13.60
N ILE A 21 2.54 -5.53 -14.74
CA ILE A 21 3.88 -5.55 -15.34
C ILE A 21 4.92 -4.98 -14.37
N TYR A 22 4.66 -3.83 -13.74
CA TYR A 22 5.58 -3.24 -12.75
C TYR A 22 5.74 -4.13 -11.52
N LEU A 23 4.67 -4.73 -11.02
CA LEU A 23 4.73 -5.69 -9.90
C LEU A 23 5.60 -6.89 -10.26
N LEU A 24 5.38 -7.50 -11.42
CA LEU A 24 6.18 -8.64 -11.89
C LEU A 24 7.65 -8.25 -12.07
N ALA A 25 7.93 -7.09 -12.65
CA ALA A 25 9.30 -6.59 -12.78
C ALA A 25 9.98 -6.45 -11.41
N LEU A 26 9.30 -5.83 -10.43
CA LEU A 26 9.83 -5.68 -9.07
C LEU A 26 10.06 -7.04 -8.39
N LEU A 27 9.11 -7.98 -8.51
CA LEU A 27 9.25 -9.33 -7.94
C LEU A 27 10.39 -10.12 -8.57
N LEU A 28 10.57 -10.00 -9.90
CA LEU A 28 11.68 -10.63 -10.61
C LEU A 28 13.02 -10.02 -10.19
N THR A 29 13.10 -8.69 -10.07
CA THR A 29 14.30 -8.01 -9.57
C THR A 29 14.62 -8.43 -8.14
N LEU A 30 13.63 -8.50 -7.25
CA LEU A 30 13.83 -8.99 -5.88
C LEU A 30 14.28 -10.44 -5.86
N GLY A 31 13.63 -11.32 -6.65
CA GLY A 31 14.04 -12.72 -6.79
C GLY A 31 15.48 -12.86 -7.27
N TRP A 32 15.87 -12.10 -8.28
CA TRP A 32 17.25 -12.04 -8.76
C TRP A 32 18.21 -11.56 -7.66
N CYS A 33 17.89 -10.47 -6.95
CA CYS A 33 18.71 -9.98 -5.82
C CYS A 33 18.91 -11.06 -4.75
N LEU A 34 17.88 -11.83 -4.40
CA LEU A 34 17.99 -12.92 -3.43
C LEU A 34 18.93 -14.03 -3.90
N THR A 35 19.03 -14.30 -5.21
CA THR A 35 20.01 -15.26 -5.74
C THR A 35 21.44 -14.74 -5.63
N GLN A 36 21.64 -13.42 -5.80
CA GLN A 36 22.96 -12.80 -5.72
C GLN A 36 23.44 -12.60 -4.29
N PHE A 37 22.50 -12.38 -3.36
CA PHE A 37 22.78 -12.11 -1.95
C PHE A 37 21.99 -13.04 -1.01
N PRO A 38 22.36 -14.33 -0.92
CA PRO A 38 21.67 -15.29 -0.06
C PRO A 38 21.67 -14.92 1.43
N SER A 39 22.60 -14.07 1.86
CA SER A 39 22.65 -13.56 3.23
C SER A 39 21.42 -12.73 3.61
N LEU A 40 20.70 -12.15 2.66
CA LEU A 40 19.51 -11.32 2.93
C LEU A 40 18.33 -12.09 3.51
N THR A 41 18.28 -13.42 3.32
CA THR A 41 17.25 -14.31 3.88
C THR A 41 17.75 -15.12 5.07
N GLN A 42 18.94 -14.80 5.60
CA GLN A 42 19.44 -15.38 6.84
C GLN A 42 18.76 -14.73 8.05
N GLY A 43 18.70 -15.49 9.14
CA GLY A 43 18.09 -15.06 10.39
C GLY A 43 16.68 -15.60 10.60
N SER A 44 16.12 -15.20 11.74
CA SER A 44 14.79 -15.60 12.16
C SER A 44 14.26 -14.59 13.17
N TYR A 45 12.94 -14.48 13.26
CA TYR A 45 12.28 -13.71 14.30
C TYR A 45 11.03 -14.45 14.75
N TRP A 46 10.83 -14.54 16.07
CA TRP A 46 9.74 -15.32 16.69
C TRP A 46 9.63 -16.76 16.16
N GLY A 47 10.77 -17.43 15.97
CA GLY A 47 10.83 -18.82 15.52
C GLY A 47 10.51 -19.03 14.03
N MET A 48 10.23 -17.97 13.28
CA MET A 48 10.01 -18.03 11.83
C MET A 48 11.24 -17.52 11.06
N PRO A 49 11.66 -18.18 9.98
CA PRO A 49 12.81 -17.76 9.20
C PRO A 49 12.54 -16.44 8.47
N THR A 50 13.58 -15.66 8.19
CA THR A 50 13.47 -14.39 7.42
C THR A 50 12.72 -14.57 6.10
N GLY A 51 12.92 -15.69 5.40
CA GLY A 51 12.20 -15.97 4.15
C GLY A 51 10.67 -16.00 4.31
N PHE A 52 10.15 -16.43 5.45
CA PHE A 52 8.73 -16.35 5.76
C PHE A 52 8.28 -14.89 5.90
N TRP A 53 8.99 -14.11 6.72
CA TRP A 53 8.68 -12.69 6.93
C TRP A 53 8.81 -11.86 5.65
N PHE A 54 9.73 -12.22 4.76
CA PHE A 54 9.92 -11.61 3.45
C PHE A 54 8.65 -11.74 2.59
N TRP A 55 8.10 -12.95 2.46
CA TRP A 55 6.87 -13.17 1.71
C TRP A 55 5.65 -12.53 2.36
N VAL A 56 5.59 -12.49 3.70
CA VAL A 56 4.53 -11.77 4.42
C VAL A 56 4.60 -10.27 4.09
N ALA A 57 5.78 -9.65 4.17
CA ALA A 57 5.99 -8.24 3.89
C ALA A 57 5.70 -7.85 2.43
N ILE A 58 5.87 -8.77 1.47
CA ILE A 58 5.47 -8.59 0.06
C ILE A 58 3.96 -8.75 -0.13
N SER A 59 3.35 -9.72 0.55
CA SER A 59 1.94 -10.05 0.35
C SER A 59 1.02 -8.92 0.81
N ILE A 60 1.32 -8.27 1.94
CA ILE A 60 0.50 -7.18 2.49
C ILE A 60 0.31 -6.00 1.52
N PRO A 61 1.35 -5.38 0.92
CA PRO A 61 1.15 -4.29 -0.03
C PRO A 61 0.43 -4.74 -1.30
N ILE A 62 0.59 -5.99 -1.75
CA ILE A 62 -0.19 -6.54 -2.87
C ILE A 62 -1.68 -6.59 -2.48
N LEU A 63 -2.00 -7.16 -1.33
CA LEU A 63 -3.37 -7.24 -0.82
C LEU A 63 -3.98 -5.85 -0.60
N HIS A 64 -3.22 -4.91 -0.04
CA HIS A 64 -3.62 -3.52 0.12
C HIS A 64 -3.92 -2.86 -1.24
N GLN A 65 -3.06 -3.06 -2.24
CA GLN A 65 -3.26 -2.50 -3.58
C GLN A 65 -4.50 -3.08 -4.26
N LEU A 66 -4.73 -4.41 -4.14
CA LEU A 66 -5.94 -5.05 -4.64
C LEU A 66 -7.20 -4.54 -3.93
N TYR A 67 -7.13 -4.40 -2.61
CA TYR A 67 -8.23 -3.89 -1.79
C TYR A 67 -8.64 -2.47 -2.20
N VAL A 68 -7.66 -1.56 -2.27
CA VAL A 68 -7.87 -0.17 -2.70
C VAL A 68 -8.39 -0.12 -4.13
N TRP A 69 -7.73 -0.84 -5.05
CA TRP A 69 -8.12 -0.87 -6.45
C TRP A 69 -9.58 -1.29 -6.63
N LEU A 70 -9.98 -2.42 -6.03
CA LEU A 70 -11.33 -2.94 -6.18
C LEU A 70 -12.36 -2.01 -5.54
N ILE A 71 -12.20 -1.65 -4.27
CA ILE A 71 -13.22 -0.86 -3.57
C ILE A 71 -13.34 0.54 -4.19
N TRP A 72 -12.24 1.24 -4.43
CA TRP A 72 -12.30 2.59 -5.02
C TRP A 72 -12.93 2.59 -6.41
N ARG A 73 -12.56 1.65 -7.29
CA ARG A 73 -13.10 1.61 -8.65
C ARG A 73 -14.57 1.18 -8.68
N LEU A 74 -14.96 0.23 -7.82
CA LEU A 74 -16.35 -0.20 -7.70
C LEU A 74 -17.23 0.94 -7.16
N GLU A 75 -16.74 1.73 -6.21
CA GLU A 75 -17.48 2.90 -5.74
C GLU A 75 -17.54 4.02 -6.77
N LEU A 76 -16.40 4.39 -7.36
CA LEU A 76 -16.31 5.48 -8.33
C LEU A 76 -17.25 5.29 -9.53
N TYR A 77 -17.25 4.09 -10.11
CA TYR A 77 -18.04 3.83 -11.33
C TYR A 77 -19.43 3.29 -11.01
N LEU A 78 -19.58 2.38 -10.04
CA LEU A 78 -20.84 1.66 -9.84
C LEU A 78 -21.61 2.11 -8.59
N ASN A 79 -20.97 2.82 -7.64
CA ASN A 79 -21.51 3.13 -6.31
C ASN A 79 -22.03 1.84 -5.64
N MET A 80 -21.28 0.75 -5.79
CA MET A 80 -21.74 -0.62 -5.56
C MET A 80 -22.24 -0.85 -4.13
N PHE A 81 -21.51 -0.34 -3.15
CA PHE A 81 -21.76 -0.51 -1.73
C PHE A 81 -22.53 0.69 -1.16
N THR A 82 -22.20 1.92 -1.58
CA THR A 82 -22.87 3.14 -1.10
C THR A 82 -24.37 3.16 -1.43
N LYS A 83 -24.80 2.64 -2.59
CA LYS A 83 -26.23 2.47 -2.93
C LYS A 83 -26.99 1.58 -1.95
N ARG A 84 -26.32 0.61 -1.32
CA ARG A 84 -26.95 -0.40 -0.45
C ARG A 84 -26.84 -0.07 1.03
N TYR A 85 -25.73 0.51 1.45
CA TYR A 85 -25.40 0.69 2.87
C TYR A 85 -25.26 2.16 3.29
N GLY A 86 -25.37 3.11 2.34
CA GLY A 86 -25.12 4.54 2.56
C GLY A 86 -23.64 4.89 2.54
N CYS A 87 -23.33 6.17 2.30
CA CYS A 87 -21.96 6.68 2.17
C CYS A 87 -21.14 6.46 3.46
N ASP A 88 -21.60 7.03 4.57
CA ASP A 88 -20.87 7.04 5.84
C ASP A 88 -20.47 5.64 6.32
N ARG A 89 -21.40 4.69 6.25
CA ARG A 89 -21.15 3.31 6.71
C ARG A 89 -20.17 2.61 5.79
N THR A 90 -20.34 2.77 4.48
CA THR A 90 -19.46 2.15 3.48
C THR A 90 -18.03 2.68 3.61
N PHE A 91 -17.87 4.01 3.69
CA PHE A 91 -16.57 4.64 3.82
C PHE A 91 -15.87 4.26 5.13
N LYS A 92 -16.58 4.25 6.27
CA LYS A 92 -16.00 3.82 7.56
C LYS A 92 -15.52 2.37 7.52
N LEU A 93 -16.32 1.44 6.98
CA LEU A 93 -15.92 0.04 6.85
C LEU A 93 -14.70 -0.13 5.94
N TYR A 94 -14.69 0.59 4.82
CA TYR A 94 -13.54 0.64 3.93
C TYR A 94 -12.28 1.18 4.65
N ALA A 95 -12.41 2.30 5.37
CA ALA A 95 -11.30 2.95 6.05
C ALA A 95 -10.68 2.06 7.14
N VAL A 96 -11.48 1.24 7.83
CA VAL A 96 -10.97 0.24 8.78
C VAL A 96 -10.10 -0.80 8.07
N GLY A 97 -10.59 -1.38 6.96
CA GLY A 97 -9.82 -2.37 6.18
C GLY A 97 -8.54 -1.77 5.58
N PHE A 98 -8.65 -0.55 5.05
CA PHE A 98 -7.49 0.21 4.57
C PHE A 98 -6.46 0.41 5.68
N SER A 99 -6.89 0.91 6.84
CA SER A 99 -6.02 1.18 7.99
C SER A 99 -5.32 -0.08 8.48
N LEU A 100 -6.06 -1.19 8.59
CA LEU A 100 -5.52 -2.48 9.00
C LEU A 100 -4.37 -2.91 8.08
N LEU A 101 -4.61 -2.88 6.76
CA LEU A 101 -3.61 -3.29 5.77
C LEU A 101 -2.43 -2.29 5.69
N PHE A 102 -2.70 -0.99 5.83
CA PHE A 102 -1.67 0.04 5.85
C PHE A 102 -0.74 -0.10 7.07
N VAL A 103 -1.31 -0.23 8.27
CA VAL A 103 -0.53 -0.45 9.51
C VAL A 103 0.21 -1.78 9.44
N SER A 104 -0.44 -2.84 8.94
CA SER A 104 0.21 -4.14 8.74
C SER A 104 1.43 -4.03 7.82
N ARG A 105 1.39 -3.18 6.79
CA ARG A 105 2.55 -2.93 5.91
C ARG A 105 3.73 -2.33 6.69
N LEU A 106 3.47 -1.35 7.56
CA LEU A 106 4.50 -0.73 8.39
C LEU A 106 5.08 -1.72 9.41
N LEU A 107 4.24 -2.53 10.04
CA LEU A 107 4.68 -3.51 11.02
C LEU A 107 5.48 -4.64 10.38
N THR A 108 5.01 -5.18 9.25
CA THR A 108 5.67 -6.31 8.58
C THR A 108 7.04 -5.95 8.01
N ILE A 109 7.25 -4.71 7.54
CA ILE A 109 8.59 -4.29 7.10
C ILE A 109 9.56 -4.13 8.28
N ILE A 110 9.08 -3.69 9.45
CA ILE A 110 9.88 -3.65 10.68
C ILE A 110 10.23 -5.07 11.13
N VAL A 111 9.25 -5.99 11.15
CA VAL A 111 9.48 -7.39 11.51
C VAL A 111 10.47 -8.06 10.54
N LEU A 112 10.37 -7.79 9.24
CA LEU A 112 11.33 -8.27 8.26
C LEU A 112 12.74 -7.75 8.57
N ALA A 113 12.89 -6.44 8.85
CA ALA A 113 14.17 -5.83 9.19
C ALA A 113 14.78 -6.40 10.48
N LEU A 114 13.95 -6.72 11.48
CA LEU A 114 14.40 -7.40 12.69
C LEU A 114 14.82 -8.84 12.42
N SER A 115 14.11 -9.55 11.55
CA SER A 115 14.42 -10.95 11.23
C SER A 115 15.75 -11.13 10.49
N ASN A 116 16.16 -10.13 9.70
CA ASN A 116 17.41 -10.13 8.95
C ASN A 116 18.42 -9.09 9.45
N GLN A 117 18.32 -8.70 10.72
CA GLN A 117 19.21 -7.72 11.32
C GLN A 117 20.68 -8.14 11.16
N ASP A 118 21.56 -7.15 11.00
CA ASP A 118 23.02 -7.31 10.85
C ASP A 118 23.49 -8.06 9.57
N THR A 119 22.57 -8.39 8.66
CA THR A 119 22.93 -9.01 7.37
C THR A 119 23.54 -8.01 6.38
N LEU A 120 23.15 -6.73 6.46
CA LEU A 120 23.76 -5.65 5.69
C LEU A 120 25.01 -5.16 6.42
N LYS A 121 26.19 -5.43 5.85
CA LYS A 121 27.49 -4.98 6.38
C LYS A 121 27.74 -3.49 6.08
N LEU A 122 26.87 -2.63 6.59
CA LEU A 122 27.02 -1.18 6.54
C LEU A 122 27.54 -0.67 7.89
N GLU A 123 28.37 0.35 7.85
CA GLU A 123 28.83 1.00 9.07
C GLU A 123 27.63 1.66 9.79
N PRO A 124 27.49 1.50 11.13
CA PRO A 124 26.30 1.98 11.85
C PRO A 124 26.06 3.49 11.75
N LEU A 125 27.10 4.32 11.84
CA LEU A 125 26.97 5.78 11.71
C LEU A 125 26.39 6.15 10.34
N LEU A 126 26.87 5.54 9.25
CA LEU A 126 26.30 5.74 7.92
C LEU A 126 24.81 5.35 7.85
N SER A 127 24.43 4.23 8.47
CA SER A 127 23.02 3.81 8.55
C SER A 127 22.15 4.85 9.26
N TYR A 128 22.62 5.39 10.38
CA TYR A 128 21.90 6.43 11.12
C TYR A 128 21.85 7.76 10.38
N LEU A 129 22.93 8.14 9.68
CA LEU A 129 22.94 9.35 8.85
C LEU A 129 21.91 9.28 7.72
N ILE A 130 21.80 8.13 7.05
CA ILE A 130 20.77 7.90 6.03
C ILE A 130 19.36 8.00 6.64
N ALA A 131 19.14 7.38 7.79
CA ALA A 131 17.84 7.46 8.49
C ALA A 131 17.49 8.90 8.87
N ILE A 132 18.44 9.66 9.43
CA ILE A 132 18.28 11.08 9.79
C ILE A 132 17.97 11.91 8.54
N LEU A 133 18.63 11.65 7.41
CA LEU A 133 18.41 12.39 6.17
C LEU A 133 17.02 12.13 5.54
N ILE A 134 16.54 10.89 5.61
CA ILE A 134 15.23 10.48 5.05
C ILE A 134 14.07 10.91 5.96
N THR A 135 14.29 11.05 7.25
CA THR A 135 13.23 11.34 8.23
C THR A 135 12.50 12.67 7.97
N PRO A 136 13.17 13.83 7.73
CA PRO A 136 12.48 15.08 7.46
C PRO A 136 11.56 15.04 6.23
N PRO A 137 11.97 14.47 5.06
CA PRO A 137 11.05 14.23 3.95
C PRO A 137 9.81 13.41 4.33
N VAL A 138 9.97 12.36 5.15
CA VAL A 138 8.85 11.52 5.61
C VAL A 138 7.91 12.31 6.53
N ILE A 139 8.45 13.10 7.47
CA ILE A 139 7.64 13.97 8.33
C ILE A 139 6.88 15.00 7.49
N TYR A 140 7.56 15.62 6.53
CA TYR A 140 6.95 16.58 5.63
C TYR A 140 5.85 15.95 4.76
N LEU A 141 6.03 14.70 4.31
CA LEU A 141 4.98 13.95 3.61
C LEU A 141 3.70 13.88 4.47
N PHE A 142 3.77 13.44 5.72
CA PHE A 142 2.58 13.38 6.58
C PHE A 142 2.00 14.76 6.90
N TYR A 143 2.85 15.77 7.12
CA TYR A 143 2.42 17.16 7.28
C TYR A 143 1.65 17.65 6.04
N SER A 144 2.19 17.45 4.84
CA SER A 144 1.59 17.89 3.58
C SER A 144 0.26 17.21 3.30
N VAL A 145 0.13 15.91 3.59
CA VAL A 145 -1.15 15.19 3.47
C VAL A 145 -2.21 15.85 4.36
N ARG A 146 -1.88 16.11 5.63
CA ARG A 146 -2.81 16.76 6.55
C ARG A 146 -3.14 18.19 6.14
N LYS A 147 -2.13 18.96 5.69
CA LYS A 147 -2.26 20.39 5.42
C LYS A 147 -2.94 20.71 4.08
N TYR A 148 -2.59 19.97 3.04
CA TYR A 148 -2.95 20.30 1.65
C TYR A 148 -3.91 19.29 1.01
N PHE A 149 -3.93 18.03 1.49
CA PHE A 149 -4.72 16.96 0.87
C PHE A 149 -6.00 16.58 1.64
N THR A 150 -5.99 16.69 2.97
CA THR A 150 -6.97 16.11 3.94
C THR A 150 -6.81 14.60 4.14
N ILE A 151 -7.09 14.14 5.36
CA ILE A 151 -6.97 12.71 5.71
C ILE A 151 -8.08 11.92 5.00
N GLU A 152 -9.29 12.44 4.98
CA GLU A 152 -10.45 11.82 4.35
C GLU A 152 -10.21 11.55 2.85
N ARG A 153 -9.59 12.51 2.15
CA ARG A 153 -9.16 12.31 0.76
C ARG A 153 -7.99 11.33 0.65
N ALA A 154 -7.06 11.28 1.61
CA ALA A 154 -6.02 10.25 1.65
C ALA A 154 -6.61 8.83 1.72
N TYR A 155 -7.75 8.67 2.40
CA TYR A 155 -8.55 7.44 2.37
C TYR A 155 -9.44 7.32 1.11
N GLY A 156 -9.59 8.37 0.30
CA GLY A 156 -10.33 8.32 -0.96
C GLY A 156 -11.82 8.58 -0.85
N ILE A 157 -12.27 9.42 0.10
CA ILE A 157 -13.70 9.78 0.27
C ILE A 157 -14.37 10.28 -1.02
N ASP A 158 -13.61 10.91 -1.92
CA ASP A 158 -14.04 11.40 -3.23
C ASP A 158 -14.53 10.30 -4.19
N HIS A 159 -14.21 9.04 -3.90
CA HIS A 159 -14.74 7.89 -4.65
C HIS A 159 -16.11 7.44 -4.15
N PHE A 160 -16.47 7.80 -2.91
CA PHE A 160 -17.71 7.39 -2.23
C PHE A 160 -18.74 8.52 -2.22
N ASP A 161 -18.28 9.77 -2.07
CA ASP A 161 -19.12 10.96 -2.00
C ASP A 161 -18.78 11.95 -3.12
N LYS A 162 -19.67 12.04 -4.11
CA LYS A 162 -19.54 12.98 -5.23
C LYS A 162 -19.74 14.45 -4.81
N ALA A 163 -20.34 14.70 -3.64
CA ALA A 163 -20.51 16.03 -3.08
C ALA A 163 -19.27 16.50 -2.29
N TYR A 164 -18.27 15.64 -2.08
CA TYR A 164 -17.03 16.00 -1.41
C TYR A 164 -16.21 16.99 -2.23
N THR A 165 -16.15 18.24 -1.78
CA THR A 165 -15.62 19.39 -2.55
C THR A 165 -14.49 20.14 -1.85
N ALA A 166 -13.92 19.58 -0.78
CA ALA A 166 -12.81 20.22 -0.06
C ALA A 166 -11.68 20.61 -1.05
N PRO A 167 -11.23 21.87 -1.10
CA PRO A 167 -10.20 22.28 -2.05
C PRO A 167 -8.86 21.60 -1.74
N PHE A 168 -8.00 21.46 -2.77
CA PHE A 168 -6.57 21.28 -2.53
C PHE A 168 -6.07 22.63 -2.01
N VAL A 169 -5.67 22.67 -0.74
CA VAL A 169 -5.15 23.88 -0.09
C VAL A 169 -3.68 24.08 -0.45
#